data_AF-A0A6I9NBY5-F1
#
_entry.id   AF-A0A6I9NBY5-F1
#
_cell.length_a   1.000
_cell.length_b   1.000
_cell.length_c   1.000
_cell.angle_alpha   90.00
_cell.angle_beta   90.00
_cell.angle_gamma   90.00
#
_symmetry.space_group_name_H-M   'P 1'
#
loop_
_entity.id
_entity.type
_entity.pdbx_description
1 polymer ?
#
loop_
_entity_poly.entity_id
_entity_poly.type
_entity_poly.pdbx_seq_one_letter_code
_entity_poly.pdbx_strand_id
1 'polypeptide(L)'
;MQVQQPEQSVDGVNNLVKADYSYWTLGYALSLQGAKKLLDAKPLSKMLPVDEYLPVMFNKHPNTAFMTHFEPRDLKAFSVEPLLIYPTHYTGEPGYFSDTETSTIWDDEAVETDWDRQHALKTAQQGSIEAMAQNSVSGDMPPPAARASRDEL
;
A
#
# COMPACT_ATOMS: atom_id res chain seq x y z
N MET A 1 8.54 1.18 4.75
CA MET A 1 9.75 2.00 4.49
C MET A 1 9.31 3.40 4.20
N GLN A 2 9.97 4.40 4.80
CA GLN A 2 9.62 5.80 4.58
C GLN A 2 9.94 6.06 3.11
N VAL A 3 8.98 6.60 2.36
CA VAL A 3 9.21 7.00 0.97
C VAL A 3 10.28 8.09 1.03
N GLN A 4 11.54 7.76 0.70
CA GLN A 4 12.67 8.69 0.86
C GLN A 4 12.53 9.91 -0.06
N GLN A 5 11.68 9.84 -1.08
CA GLN A 5 11.37 10.91 -2.01
C GLN A 5 9.89 10.91 -2.34
N PRO A 6 9.28 12.08 -2.60
CA PRO A 6 7.88 12.14 -3.02
C PRO A 6 7.63 11.31 -4.28
N GLU A 7 6.47 10.68 -4.36
CA GLU A 7 6.06 9.91 -5.54
C GLU A 7 6.04 10.80 -6.79
N GLN A 8 6.46 10.26 -7.93
CA GLN A 8 6.57 11.04 -9.15
C GLN A 8 5.22 11.10 -9.87
N SER A 9 4.70 12.30 -10.12
CA SER A 9 3.48 12.49 -10.93
C SER A 9 3.60 11.92 -12.35
N VAL A 10 2.48 11.48 -12.90
CA VAL A 10 2.36 11.00 -14.28
C VAL A 10 1.98 12.16 -15.19
N ASP A 11 2.81 12.43 -16.19
CA ASP A 11 2.58 13.52 -17.14
C ASP A 11 1.22 13.41 -17.83
N GLY A 12 0.45 14.51 -17.81
CA GLY A 12 -0.84 14.61 -18.49
C GLY A 12 -2.01 13.90 -17.79
N VAL A 13 -1.82 13.35 -16.58
CA VAL A 13 -2.90 12.73 -15.79
C VAL A 13 -2.93 13.34 -14.39
N ASN A 14 -4.03 14.02 -14.08
CA ASN A 14 -4.23 14.59 -12.75
C ASN A 14 -4.39 13.47 -11.71
N ASN A 15 -3.89 13.73 -10.50
CA ASN A 15 -4.07 12.86 -9.33
C ASN A 15 -3.51 11.43 -9.50
N LEU A 16 -2.53 11.24 -10.40
CA LEU A 16 -1.88 9.96 -10.64
C LEU A 16 -0.37 10.09 -10.49
N VAL A 17 0.23 9.18 -9.72
CA VAL A 17 1.67 9.10 -9.47
C VAL A 17 2.18 7.70 -9.76
N LYS A 18 3.48 7.56 -10.01
CA LYS A 18 4.16 6.26 -10.03
C LYS A 18 4.19 5.73 -8.60
N ALA A 19 3.59 4.56 -8.39
CA ALA A 19 3.52 3.97 -7.06
C ALA A 19 4.91 3.69 -6.51
N ASP A 20 5.09 3.99 -5.23
CA ASP A 20 6.16 3.43 -4.41
C ASP A 20 5.66 2.15 -3.70
N TYR A 21 6.36 1.75 -2.64
CA TYR A 21 6.01 0.59 -1.83
C TYR A 21 4.54 0.61 -1.39
N SER A 22 3.81 -0.47 -1.65
CA SER A 22 2.39 -0.60 -1.32
C SER A 22 2.20 -1.63 -0.21
N TYR A 23 1.43 -1.26 0.82
CA TYR A 23 1.04 -2.14 1.92
C TYR A 23 -0.42 -2.59 1.77
N TRP A 24 -0.74 -3.77 2.33
CA TRP A 24 -2.08 -4.30 2.59
C TRP A 24 -2.97 -4.59 1.38
N THR A 25 -2.64 -4.07 0.19
CA THR A 25 -3.34 -4.35 -1.08
C THR A 25 -4.87 -4.13 -0.97
N LEU A 26 -5.29 -3.15 -0.18
CA LEU A 26 -6.70 -2.94 0.21
C LEU A 26 -7.62 -2.60 -0.97
N GLY A 27 -7.12 -1.84 -1.94
CA GLY A 27 -7.87 -1.43 -3.12
C GLY A 27 -6.96 -1.32 -4.32
N TYR A 28 -7.26 -2.05 -5.39
CA TYR A 28 -6.47 -2.04 -6.61
C TYR A 28 -7.33 -2.34 -7.83
N ALA A 29 -6.86 -1.86 -8.98
CA ALA A 29 -7.35 -2.26 -10.29
C ALA A 29 -6.20 -2.92 -11.06
N LEU A 30 -6.48 -4.05 -11.71
CA LEU A 30 -5.48 -4.83 -12.42
C LEU A 30 -5.91 -5.02 -13.87
N SER A 31 -5.07 -4.59 -14.81
CA SER A 31 -5.29 -4.87 -16.23
C SER A 31 -4.96 -6.33 -16.54
N LEU A 32 -5.55 -6.87 -17.61
CA LEU A 32 -5.22 -8.22 -18.09
C LEU A 32 -3.72 -8.39 -18.37
N GLN A 33 -3.07 -7.36 -18.93
CA GLN A 33 -1.63 -7.38 -19.18
C GLN A 33 -0.84 -7.42 -17.87
N GLY A 34 -1.23 -6.63 -16.86
CA GLY A 34 -0.62 -6.67 -15.53
C GLY A 34 -0.75 -8.05 -14.89
N ALA A 35 -1.95 -8.66 -14.96
CA ALA A 35 -2.19 -10.00 -14.45
C ALA A 35 -1.28 -11.05 -15.10
N LYS A 36 -1.10 -10.99 -16.43
CA LYS A 36 -0.18 -11.89 -17.15
C LYS A 36 1.26 -11.73 -16.68
N LYS A 37 1.76 -10.49 -16.55
CA LYS A 37 3.11 -10.21 -16.02
C LYS A 37 3.33 -10.78 -14.63
N LEU A 38 2.33 -10.64 -13.74
CA LEU A 38 2.37 -11.22 -12.41
C LEU A 38 2.41 -12.75 -12.43
N LEU A 39 1.77 -13.41 -13.39
CA LEU A 39 1.80 -14.87 -13.52
C LEU A 39 3.09 -15.38 -14.18
N ASP A 40 3.66 -14.62 -15.10
CA ASP A 40 4.86 -14.99 -15.86
C ASP A 40 6.10 -15.16 -14.95
N ALA A 41 6.15 -14.45 -13.81
CA ALA A 41 7.19 -14.62 -12.79
C ALA A 41 7.04 -15.92 -11.95
N LYS A 42 6.00 -16.73 -12.21
CA LYS A 42 5.70 -18.02 -11.58
C LYS A 42 5.62 -17.96 -10.04
N PRO A 43 4.83 -17.03 -9.46
CA PRO A 43 4.81 -16.78 -8.02
C PRO A 43 4.31 -17.97 -7.20
N LEU A 44 3.44 -18.83 -7.77
CA LEU A 44 2.86 -19.96 -7.05
C LEU A 44 3.91 -21.01 -6.60
N SER A 45 5.08 -21.03 -7.24
CA SER A 45 6.21 -21.89 -6.85
C SER A 45 7.14 -21.26 -5.80
N LYS A 46 6.91 -19.98 -5.45
CA LYS A 46 7.77 -19.13 -4.62
C LYS A 46 6.87 -18.25 -3.75
N MET A 47 6.27 -18.85 -2.73
CA MET A 47 5.26 -18.17 -1.90
C MET A 47 5.87 -16.95 -1.19
N LEU A 48 5.31 -15.77 -1.47
CA LEU A 48 5.63 -14.49 -0.84
C LEU A 48 4.30 -13.76 -0.59
N PRO A 49 4.12 -13.06 0.55
CA PRO A 49 2.94 -12.25 0.80
C PRO A 49 2.69 -11.27 -0.34
N VAL A 50 1.42 -11.01 -0.66
CA VAL A 50 1.04 -10.24 -1.86
C VAL A 50 1.57 -8.80 -1.82
N ASP A 51 1.58 -8.18 -0.64
CA ASP A 51 2.07 -6.83 -0.39
C ASP A 51 3.60 -6.72 -0.42
N GLU A 52 4.33 -7.83 -0.30
CA GLU A 52 5.76 -7.90 -0.58
C GLU A 52 6.02 -8.25 -2.07
N TYR A 53 5.17 -9.09 -2.66
CA TYR A 53 5.30 -9.52 -4.05
C TYR A 53 5.06 -8.39 -5.06
N LEU A 54 4.03 -7.59 -4.86
CA LEU A 54 3.70 -6.51 -5.80
C LEU A 54 4.86 -5.50 -5.93
N PRO A 55 5.41 -4.92 -4.83
CA PRO A 55 6.56 -4.02 -4.93
C PRO A 55 7.81 -4.66 -5.53
N VAL A 56 8.00 -5.98 -5.38
CA VAL A 56 9.06 -6.69 -6.12
C VAL A 56 8.82 -6.51 -7.62
N MET A 57 7.63 -6.82 -8.10
CA MET A 57 7.32 -6.84 -9.53
C MET A 57 7.41 -5.48 -10.23
N PHE A 58 7.28 -4.37 -9.50
CA PHE A 58 7.47 -3.00 -10.03
C PHE A 58 8.75 -2.30 -9.52
N ASN A 59 9.73 -3.06 -9.02
CA ASN A 59 11.06 -2.60 -8.59
C ASN A 59 11.05 -1.50 -7.50
N LYS A 60 10.12 -1.62 -6.54
CA LYS A 60 10.06 -0.75 -5.36
C LYS A 60 10.25 -1.51 -4.05
N HIS A 61 10.52 -2.81 -4.12
CA HIS A 61 10.84 -3.59 -2.93
C HIS A 61 12.25 -3.26 -2.40
N PRO A 62 12.41 -3.01 -1.10
CA PRO A 62 13.68 -2.63 -0.51
C PRO A 62 14.58 -3.83 -0.17
N ASN A 63 13.99 -5.00 0.08
CA ASN A 63 14.75 -6.23 0.27
C ASN A 63 15.18 -6.79 -1.08
N THR A 64 16.46 -6.60 -1.42
CA THR A 64 17.04 -7.08 -2.68
C THR A 64 17.06 -8.60 -2.77
N ALA A 65 17.15 -9.33 -1.65
CA ALA A 65 17.12 -10.79 -1.65
C ALA A 65 15.80 -11.31 -2.24
N PHE A 66 14.67 -10.70 -1.86
CA PHE A 66 13.36 -11.06 -2.43
C PHE A 66 13.31 -10.79 -3.93
N MET A 67 13.83 -9.64 -4.36
CA MET A 67 13.83 -9.27 -5.78
C MET A 67 14.55 -10.28 -6.66
N THR A 68 15.65 -10.89 -6.19
CA THR A 68 16.43 -11.87 -6.98
C THR A 68 15.64 -13.10 -7.43
N HIS A 69 14.53 -13.42 -6.74
CA HIS A 69 13.74 -14.61 -7.03
C HIS A 69 12.69 -14.40 -8.14
N PHE A 70 12.41 -13.16 -8.54
CA PHE A 70 11.32 -12.84 -9.46
C PHE A 70 11.83 -12.01 -10.64
N GLU A 71 11.63 -12.53 -11.84
CA GLU A 71 11.89 -11.89 -13.13
C GLU A 71 10.87 -12.42 -14.16
N PRO A 72 10.46 -11.62 -15.17
CA PRO A 72 10.84 -10.21 -15.38
C PRO A 72 10.05 -9.25 -14.46
N ARG A 73 10.74 -8.28 -13.84
CA ARG A 73 10.10 -7.22 -13.03
C ARG A 73 9.73 -6.00 -13.86
N ASP A 74 8.79 -6.16 -14.79
CA ASP A 74 8.40 -5.11 -15.76
C ASP A 74 6.96 -4.58 -15.53
N LEU A 75 6.39 -4.81 -14.34
CA LEU A 75 5.06 -4.33 -13.99
C LEU A 75 5.09 -2.80 -13.82
N LYS A 76 4.10 -2.12 -14.41
CA LYS A 76 3.87 -0.69 -14.17
C LYS A 76 2.82 -0.56 -13.07
N ALA A 77 3.16 0.16 -12.02
CA ALA A 77 2.27 0.43 -10.90
C ALA A 77 2.07 1.94 -10.73
N PHE A 78 0.83 2.31 -10.41
CA PHE A 78 0.42 3.68 -10.21
C PHE A 78 -0.42 3.78 -8.94
N SER A 79 -0.34 4.92 -8.28
CA SER A 79 -1.17 5.28 -7.13
C SER A 79 -1.92 6.57 -7.45
N VAL A 80 -2.96 6.83 -6.67
CA VAL A 80 -3.72 8.07 -6.71
C VAL A 80 -3.20 9.03 -5.64
N GLU A 81 -3.16 10.32 -5.96
CA GLU A 81 -2.77 11.37 -5.03
C GLU A 81 -3.83 12.48 -5.03
N PRO A 82 -4.54 12.75 -3.92
CA PRO A 82 -4.41 12.10 -2.61
C PRO A 82 -4.97 10.66 -2.59
N LEU A 83 -4.60 9.90 -1.56
CA LEU A 83 -5.10 8.53 -1.36
C LEU A 83 -6.63 8.51 -1.21
N LEU A 84 -7.28 7.57 -1.90
CA LEU A 84 -8.72 7.35 -1.78
C LEU A 84 -9.09 6.47 -0.59
N ILE A 85 -8.21 5.53 -0.23
CA ILE A 85 -8.39 4.60 0.89
C ILE A 85 -7.10 4.63 1.69
N TYR A 86 -7.24 4.87 2.99
CA TYR A 86 -6.14 4.86 3.94
C TYR A 86 -6.67 4.40 5.31
N PRO A 87 -5.77 3.96 6.20
CA PRO A 87 -6.13 3.41 7.50
C PRO A 87 -6.69 4.49 8.42
N THR A 88 -7.61 4.14 9.32
CA THR A 88 -8.06 5.08 10.36
C THR A 88 -7.03 5.24 11.47
N HIS A 89 -6.25 4.18 11.73
CA HIS A 89 -5.14 4.15 12.68
C HIS A 89 -4.00 3.31 12.09
N TYR A 90 -2.77 3.72 12.30
CA TYR A 90 -1.56 2.98 11.94
C TYR A 90 -0.99 2.21 13.14
N THR A 91 -0.13 1.21 12.88
CA THR A 91 0.52 0.43 13.94
C THR A 91 1.22 1.37 14.92
N GLY A 92 0.93 1.20 16.21
CA GLY A 92 1.51 2.00 17.30
C GLY A 92 0.73 3.25 17.68
N GLU A 93 -0.30 3.63 16.92
CA GLU A 93 -1.17 4.74 17.29
C GLU A 93 -2.15 4.35 18.40
N PRO A 94 -2.54 5.30 19.27
CA PRO A 94 -3.59 5.07 20.25
C PRO A 94 -4.89 4.61 19.58
N GLY A 95 -5.43 3.47 20.00
CA GLY A 95 -6.65 2.91 19.41
C GLY A 95 -6.44 2.02 18.19
N TYR A 96 -5.19 1.83 17.74
CA TYR A 96 -4.85 0.80 16.75
C TYR A 96 -5.21 -0.59 17.28
N PHE A 97 -5.88 -1.38 16.45
CA PHE A 97 -6.27 -2.75 16.74
C PHE A 97 -6.00 -3.62 15.50
N SER A 98 -5.35 -4.77 15.72
CA SER A 98 -5.04 -5.75 14.69
C SER A 98 -5.27 -7.15 15.23
N ASP A 99 -5.86 -8.01 14.42
CA ASP A 99 -6.07 -9.44 14.69
C ASP A 99 -4.88 -10.30 14.23
N THR A 100 -3.95 -9.73 13.46
CA THR A 100 -2.82 -10.42 12.82
C THR A 100 -1.45 -9.98 13.31
N GLU A 101 -1.31 -8.76 13.85
CA GLU A 101 -0.01 -8.22 14.26
C GLU A 101 0.46 -8.73 15.63
N THR A 102 -0.48 -9.07 16.51
CA THR A 102 -0.22 -9.53 17.89
C THR A 102 -0.66 -10.96 18.14
N SER A 103 -0.96 -11.73 17.09
CA SER A 103 -1.38 -13.12 17.21
C SER A 103 -0.21 -13.98 17.68
N THR A 104 -0.43 -14.84 18.68
CA THR A 104 0.57 -15.84 19.08
C THR A 104 0.71 -16.91 18.00
N ILE A 105 1.92 -17.46 17.87
CA ILE A 105 2.11 -18.65 17.02
C ILE A 105 1.30 -19.77 17.67
N TRP A 106 0.44 -20.41 16.88
CA TRP A 106 -0.48 -21.51 17.23
C TRP A 106 -0.16 -22.25 18.54
N ASP A 107 -1.13 -22.26 19.46
CA ASP A 107 -1.16 -23.02 20.73
C ASP A 107 -0.15 -22.62 21.82
N ASP A 108 0.45 -21.42 21.76
CA ASP A 108 1.25 -20.90 22.88
C ASP A 108 0.83 -19.48 23.28
N GLU A 109 -0.33 -19.37 23.94
CA GLU A 109 -0.82 -18.12 24.55
C GLU A 109 0.12 -17.57 25.65
N ALA A 110 1.11 -18.34 26.09
CA ALA A 110 2.07 -17.92 27.11
C ALA A 110 3.23 -17.10 26.54
N VAL A 111 3.38 -17.03 25.21
CA VAL A 111 4.45 -16.27 24.55
C VAL A 111 3.85 -15.06 23.86
N GLU A 112 4.06 -13.86 24.44
CA GLU A 112 3.73 -12.61 23.77
C GLU A 112 4.55 -12.48 22.46
N THR A 113 3.86 -12.39 21.32
CA THR A 113 4.46 -12.24 19.99
C THR A 113 4.45 -10.80 19.53
N ASP A 114 4.76 -9.88 20.44
CA ASP A 114 4.83 -8.44 20.18
C ASP A 114 6.11 -8.04 19.42
N TRP A 115 6.47 -8.85 18.42
CA TRP A 115 7.66 -8.72 17.60
C TRP A 115 7.66 -7.39 16.83
N ASP A 116 6.48 -6.89 16.45
CA ASP A 116 6.35 -5.65 15.70
C ASP A 116 6.61 -4.39 16.55
N ARG A 117 6.41 -4.42 17.89
CA ARG A 117 6.79 -3.29 18.77
C ARG A 117 8.30 -3.10 18.93
N GLN A 118 9.10 -4.15 18.71
CA GLN A 118 10.57 -4.01 18.68
C GLN A 118 11.08 -3.47 17.34
N HIS A 119 10.29 -3.59 16.27
CA HIS A 119 10.59 -3.01 14.95
C HIS A 119 10.03 -1.59 14.83
N ALA A 120 10.56 -0.66 15.62
CA ALA A 120 10.28 0.79 15.55
C ALA A 120 10.39 1.38 14.13
N LEU A 121 11.07 0.69 13.21
CA LEU A 121 11.13 1.03 11.79
C LEU A 121 9.76 0.91 11.10
N LYS A 122 8.93 -0.11 11.34
CA LYS A 122 7.61 -0.24 10.70
C LYS A 122 6.67 0.90 11.12
N THR A 123 6.60 1.17 12.42
CA THR A 123 5.81 2.25 13.03
C THR A 123 6.20 3.64 12.49
N ALA A 124 7.51 3.94 12.43
CA ALA A 124 7.98 5.23 11.91
C ALA A 124 7.67 5.44 10.42
N GLN A 125 7.62 4.34 9.66
CA GLN A 125 7.37 4.37 8.21
C GLN A 125 5.89 4.51 7.88
N GLN A 126 5.00 4.03 8.76
CA GLN A 126 3.56 4.20 8.64
C GLN A 126 3.09 5.57 9.13
N GLY A 127 3.65 6.09 10.23
CA GLY A 127 3.31 7.44 10.72
C GLY A 127 3.63 8.55 9.70
N SER A 128 4.60 8.35 8.80
CA SER A 128 4.82 9.28 7.68
C SER A 128 3.74 9.19 6.59
N ILE A 129 3.09 8.04 6.42
CA ILE A 129 1.97 7.88 5.48
C ILE A 129 0.77 8.70 5.97
N GLU A 130 0.53 8.74 7.28
CA GLU A 130 -0.50 9.60 7.89
C GLU A 130 -0.25 11.08 7.54
N ALA A 131 0.95 11.60 7.78
CA ALA A 131 1.29 12.99 7.49
C ALA A 131 1.19 13.34 5.99
N MET A 132 1.50 12.40 5.09
CA MET A 132 1.35 12.58 3.65
C MET A 132 -0.11 12.49 3.19
N ALA A 133 -0.91 11.59 3.78
CA ALA A 133 -2.35 11.49 3.54
C ALA A 133 -3.10 12.72 4.07
N GLN A 134 -2.57 13.37 5.12
CA GLN A 134 -3.10 14.60 5.69
C GLN A 134 -2.68 15.88 4.94
N ASN A 135 -1.84 15.79 3.89
CA ASN A 135 -1.51 16.98 3.09
C ASN A 135 -2.77 17.53 2.41
N SER A 136 -3.06 18.77 2.77
CA SER A 136 -4.29 19.50 2.54
C SER A 136 -4.67 19.57 1.07
N VAL A 137 -5.91 19.17 0.77
CA VAL A 137 -6.74 19.73 -0.29
C VAL A 137 -6.68 21.25 -0.16
N SER A 138 -5.77 21.87 -0.88
CA SER A 138 -5.58 23.31 -0.94
C SER A 138 -6.35 23.77 -2.17
N GLY A 139 -7.42 24.52 -1.92
CA GLY A 139 -8.47 24.95 -2.85
C GLY A 139 -8.10 25.10 -4.32
N ASP A 140 -8.71 24.27 -5.17
CA ASP A 140 -9.60 24.67 -6.27
C ASP A 140 -10.10 23.40 -6.98
N MET A 141 -10.96 22.65 -6.29
CA MET A 141 -11.76 21.61 -6.95
C MET A 141 -13.06 22.27 -7.41
N PRO A 142 -13.46 22.18 -8.68
CA PRO A 142 -14.81 22.57 -9.07
C PRO A 142 -15.79 21.76 -8.21
N PRO A 143 -16.87 22.37 -7.70
CA PRO A 143 -17.78 21.69 -6.80
C PRO A 143 -18.27 20.39 -7.45
N PRO A 144 -18.41 19.29 -6.68
CA PRO A 144 -19.03 18.08 -7.19
C PRO A 144 -20.37 18.50 -7.77
N ALA A 145 -20.62 18.10 -9.03
CA ALA A 145 -21.83 18.43 -9.77
C ALA A 145 -23.02 18.42 -8.81
N ALA A 146 -23.62 19.60 -8.68
CA ALA A 146 -24.66 19.89 -7.72
C ALA A 146 -25.64 18.72 -7.64
N ARG A 147 -25.96 18.31 -6.41
CA ARG A 147 -27.10 17.46 -6.08
C ARG A 147 -28.27 17.84 -7.00
N ALA A 148 -28.46 17.08 -8.07
CA ALA A 148 -29.71 17.09 -8.81
C ALA A 148 -30.69 16.41 -7.85
N SER A 149 -31.43 17.27 -7.14
CA SER A 149 -32.78 17.07 -6.65
C SER A 149 -33.28 15.64 -6.73
N ARG A 150 -33.28 15.00 -5.56
CA ARG A 150 -34.45 14.34 -4.95
C ARG A 150 -35.73 14.60 -5.79
N ASP A 151 -36.18 13.58 -6.50
CA ASP A 151 -37.61 13.41 -6.78
C ASP A 151 -38.03 12.14 -6.04
N GLU A 152 -39.01 12.33 -5.16
CA GLU A 152 -39.72 11.28 -4.46
C GLU A 152 -40.60 10.51 -5.46
N LEU A 153 -40.61 9.18 -5.35
CA LEU A 153 -41.78 8.30 -5.38
C LEU A 153 -41.35 6.89 -4.96
#